data_AF-A0A832IKH9-F1
#
_entry.id   AF-A0A832IKH9-F1
#
_cell.length_a   1.000
_cell.length_b   1.000
_cell.length_c   1.000
_cell.angle_alpha   90.00
_cell.angle_beta   90.00
_cell.angle_gamma   90.00
#
_symmetry.space_group_name_H-M   'P 1'
#
loop_
_entity.id
_entity.type
_entity.pdbx_description
1 polymer ?
#
loop_
_entity_poly.entity_id
_entity_poly.type
_entity_poly.pdbx_seq_one_letter_code
_entity_poly.pdbx_strand_id
1 'polypeptide(L)'
;IEGIFHELKRFYFENKELMTGALKEFPKEELERLYLISDTDFAKYISATNIWKNNREKSSQLLDSISKKEEFPFLEYRYAKLFEDSKNQEELKKAYLYHAEALKKNTVLGDLALGVYKFDNFYPHETFGNKNDEIVWVGNISEKHSGLGVISPLRVWRKASRYYYVEPFHIDEAIRIYKQRRVGYNLPVLEVKREDILKVLGEVNITEIKVYEEDEKYVELVKNAALEIGIEYEDKSENIVSFEIVNIAKELGEVVKKFESGVLFYFVPDFNNHDDIVWYYPIFRFIRTRNQVEDELRKAGAKKIRHYVLNESLRAVVFER
;
A
#
# COMPACT_ATOMS: atom_id res chain seq x y z
N ILE A 1 2.11 -3.65 -39.44
CA ILE A 1 1.36 -3.06 -38.30
C ILE A 1 0.24 -4.00 -37.87
N GLU A 2 -0.72 -4.36 -38.74
CA GLU A 2 -1.84 -5.26 -38.37
C GLU A 2 -1.42 -6.65 -37.85
N GLY A 3 -0.42 -7.29 -38.46
CA GLY A 3 0.06 -8.62 -38.01
C GLY A 3 0.65 -8.62 -36.58
N ILE A 4 1.40 -7.57 -36.23
CA ILE A 4 2.00 -7.40 -34.89
C ILE A 4 0.89 -7.17 -33.86
N PHE A 5 -0.09 -6.31 -34.17
CA PHE A 5 -1.24 -6.08 -33.28
C PHE A 5 -2.10 -7.33 -33.08
N HIS A 6 -2.26 -8.16 -34.12
CA HIS A 6 -2.99 -9.41 -34.03
C HIS A 6 -2.27 -10.43 -33.13
N GLU A 7 -0.95 -10.57 -33.28
CA GLU A 7 -0.14 -11.45 -32.43
C GLU A 7 -0.10 -10.99 -30.97
N LEU A 8 0.05 -9.68 -30.72
CA LEU A 8 -0.04 -9.11 -29.38
C LEU A 8 -1.43 -9.31 -28.77
N LYS A 9 -2.50 -9.04 -29.53
CA LYS A 9 -3.89 -9.29 -29.09
C LYS A 9 -4.06 -10.75 -28.66
N ARG A 10 -3.63 -11.70 -29.51
CA ARG A 10 -3.73 -13.13 -29.22
C ARG A 10 -2.94 -13.48 -27.96
N PHE A 11 -1.68 -13.08 -27.87
CA PHE A 11 -0.83 -13.36 -26.72
C PHE A 11 -1.42 -12.82 -25.41
N TYR A 12 -1.83 -11.56 -25.36
CA TYR A 12 -2.33 -10.94 -24.13
C TYR A 12 -3.69 -11.49 -23.69
N PHE A 13 -4.55 -11.86 -24.64
CA PHE A 13 -5.87 -12.39 -24.32
C PHE A 13 -5.79 -13.86 -23.89
N GLU A 14 -4.99 -14.67 -24.58
CA GLU A 14 -4.76 -16.08 -24.21
C GLU A 14 -4.06 -16.19 -22.84
N ASN A 15 -3.04 -15.36 -22.59
CA ASN A 15 -2.26 -15.41 -21.34
C ASN A 15 -2.87 -14.57 -20.20
N LYS A 16 -3.96 -13.83 -20.47
CA LYS A 16 -4.60 -12.90 -19.52
C LYS A 16 -3.58 -11.92 -18.90
N GLU A 17 -2.70 -11.37 -19.73
CA GLU A 17 -1.65 -10.45 -19.32
C GLU A 17 -1.98 -8.98 -19.63
N LEU A 18 -1.52 -8.07 -18.78
CA LEU A 18 -1.68 -6.63 -19.01
C LEU A 18 -0.83 -6.22 -20.21
N MET A 19 -1.45 -5.57 -21.19
CA MET A 19 -0.80 -5.10 -22.41
C MET A 19 0.22 -3.97 -22.21
N THR A 20 0.60 -3.67 -20.97
CA THR A 20 1.42 -2.51 -20.58
C THR A 20 2.88 -2.61 -21.02
N GLY A 21 3.36 -3.80 -21.42
CA GLY A 21 4.74 -4.00 -21.89
C GLY A 21 4.95 -3.52 -23.33
N ALA A 22 4.29 -4.16 -24.29
CA ALA A 22 4.48 -3.89 -25.72
C ALA A 22 3.91 -2.53 -26.18
N LEU A 23 2.90 -2.00 -25.49
CA LEU A 23 2.29 -0.72 -25.87
C LEU A 23 3.17 0.49 -25.53
N LYS A 24 4.18 0.34 -24.65
CA LYS A 24 5.11 1.43 -24.30
C LYS A 24 5.98 1.88 -25.47
N GLU A 25 6.07 1.06 -26.52
CA GLU A 25 6.83 1.39 -27.74
C GLU A 25 6.08 2.38 -28.65
N PHE A 26 4.77 2.59 -28.43
CA PHE A 26 3.95 3.52 -29.21
C PHE A 26 3.75 4.83 -28.45
N PRO A 27 3.74 6.00 -29.14
CA PRO A 27 3.42 7.28 -28.53
C PRO A 27 2.04 7.27 -27.86
N LYS A 28 1.96 7.82 -26.64
CA LYS A 28 0.73 7.81 -25.85
C LYS A 28 -0.43 8.49 -26.59
N GLU A 29 -0.16 9.61 -27.26
CA GLU A 29 -1.14 10.38 -28.01
C GLU A 29 -1.74 9.57 -29.17
N GLU A 30 -0.95 8.67 -29.78
CA GLU A 30 -1.43 7.77 -30.84
C GLU A 30 -2.35 6.70 -30.28
N LEU A 31 -1.96 6.07 -29.16
CA LEU A 31 -2.79 5.07 -28.48
C LEU A 31 -4.11 5.64 -27.98
N GLU A 32 -4.08 6.87 -27.43
CA GLU A 32 -5.27 7.60 -27.01
C GLU A 32 -6.26 7.80 -28.18
N ARG A 33 -5.76 8.05 -29.39
CA ARG A 33 -6.59 8.36 -30.57
C ARG A 33 -6.90 7.15 -31.47
N LEU A 34 -6.43 5.95 -31.11
CA LEU A 34 -6.59 4.75 -31.93
C LEU A 34 -8.06 4.46 -32.33
N TYR A 35 -9.01 4.75 -31.43
CA TYR A 35 -10.46 4.64 -31.69
C TYR A 35 -10.99 5.52 -32.84
N LEU A 36 -10.26 6.56 -33.26
CA LEU A 36 -10.61 7.41 -34.41
C LEU A 36 -10.20 6.78 -35.74
N ILE A 37 -9.23 5.86 -35.70
CA ILE A 37 -8.62 5.24 -36.88
C ILE A 37 -9.18 3.83 -37.09
N SER A 38 -9.66 3.18 -36.03
CA SER A 38 -10.24 1.83 -36.06
C SER A 38 -11.43 1.73 -35.12
N ASP A 39 -12.55 1.18 -35.62
CA ASP A 39 -13.77 0.94 -34.83
C ASP A 39 -13.77 -0.42 -34.11
N THR A 40 -12.65 -1.13 -34.12
CA THR A 40 -12.54 -2.43 -33.43
C THR A 40 -12.66 -2.26 -31.92
N ASP A 41 -13.27 -3.25 -31.25
CA ASP A 41 -13.34 -3.29 -29.78
C ASP A 41 -11.94 -3.20 -29.13
N PHE A 42 -10.93 -3.74 -29.80
CA PHE A 42 -9.54 -3.64 -29.36
C PHE A 42 -9.03 -2.19 -29.39
N ALA A 43 -9.25 -1.47 -30.48
CA ALA A 43 -8.87 -0.05 -30.58
C ALA A 43 -9.57 0.80 -29.51
N LYS A 44 -10.88 0.58 -29.31
CA LYS A 44 -11.67 1.22 -28.25
C LYS A 44 -11.09 0.95 -26.87
N TYR A 45 -10.78 -0.31 -26.55
CA TYR A 45 -10.18 -0.70 -25.29
C TYR A 45 -8.83 -0.01 -25.06
N ILE A 46 -7.91 -0.10 -26.02
CA ILE A 46 -6.58 0.52 -25.93
C ILE A 46 -6.69 2.03 -25.70
N SER A 47 -7.51 2.72 -26.49
CA SER A 47 -7.72 4.16 -26.31
C SER A 47 -8.32 4.50 -24.95
N ALA A 48 -9.32 3.75 -24.48
CA ALA A 48 -9.91 3.95 -23.17
C ALA A 48 -8.85 3.83 -22.05
N THR A 49 -7.96 2.84 -22.14
CA THR A 49 -6.90 2.61 -21.12
C THR A 49 -5.80 3.67 -21.08
N ASN A 50 -5.67 4.50 -22.12
CA ASN A 50 -4.65 5.55 -22.19
C ASN A 50 -5.23 6.94 -21.93
N ILE A 51 -6.51 7.17 -22.26
CA ILE A 51 -7.21 8.45 -22.07
C ILE A 51 -7.70 8.68 -20.64
N TRP A 52 -7.97 7.64 -19.85
CA TRP A 52 -8.78 7.74 -18.63
C TRP A 52 -8.38 8.84 -17.62
N LYS A 53 -7.08 9.07 -17.40
CA LYS A 53 -6.59 10.16 -16.50
C LYS A 53 -6.91 11.56 -17.06
N ASN A 54 -6.92 11.71 -18.39
CA ASN A 54 -7.14 12.97 -19.09
C ASN A 54 -8.63 13.22 -19.38
N ASN A 55 -9.39 12.17 -19.70
CA ASN A 55 -10.82 12.26 -20.00
C ASN A 55 -11.56 10.99 -19.59
N ARG A 56 -11.99 10.96 -18.33
CA ARG A 56 -12.75 9.86 -17.72
C ARG A 56 -14.03 9.53 -18.49
N GLU A 57 -14.79 10.55 -18.89
CA GLU A 57 -16.06 10.38 -19.58
C GLU A 57 -15.88 9.67 -20.93
N LYS A 58 -14.90 10.13 -21.73
CA LYS A 58 -14.60 9.50 -23.01
C LYS A 58 -14.10 8.06 -22.84
N SER A 59 -13.29 7.81 -21.82
CA SER A 59 -12.83 6.45 -21.51
C SER A 59 -14.02 5.53 -21.18
N SER A 60 -14.96 5.98 -20.33
CA SER A 60 -16.19 5.24 -20.03
C SER A 60 -16.99 4.94 -21.31
N GLN A 61 -17.26 5.95 -22.14
CA GLN A 61 -18.01 5.78 -23.39
C GLN A 61 -17.36 4.72 -24.31
N LEU A 62 -16.02 4.73 -24.41
CA LEU A 62 -15.30 3.75 -25.21
C LEU A 62 -15.42 2.34 -24.63
N LEU A 63 -15.26 2.15 -23.32
CA LEU A 63 -15.44 0.85 -22.67
C LEU A 63 -16.88 0.35 -22.78
N ASP A 64 -17.87 1.24 -22.71
CA ASP A 64 -19.28 0.90 -22.84
C ASP A 64 -19.64 0.45 -24.25
N SER A 65 -18.97 1.01 -25.27
CA SER A 65 -19.16 0.69 -26.69
C SER A 65 -18.54 -0.63 -27.15
N ILE A 66 -17.76 -1.29 -26.31
CA ILE A 66 -17.18 -2.62 -26.60
C ILE A 66 -18.32 -3.64 -26.64
N SER A 67 -18.47 -4.30 -27.78
CA SER A 67 -19.55 -5.27 -28.01
C SER A 67 -19.25 -6.62 -27.37
N LYS A 68 -18.02 -7.12 -27.51
CA LYS A 68 -17.58 -8.43 -26.99
C LYS A 68 -16.78 -8.30 -25.70
N LYS A 69 -17.45 -7.87 -24.62
CA LYS A 69 -16.82 -7.54 -23.33
C LYS A 69 -16.03 -8.71 -22.74
N GLU A 70 -16.51 -9.94 -22.96
CA GLU A 70 -15.90 -11.19 -22.50
C GLU A 70 -14.53 -11.49 -23.10
N GLU A 71 -14.18 -10.90 -24.25
CA GLU A 71 -12.83 -11.05 -24.84
C GLU A 71 -11.75 -10.27 -24.06
N PHE A 72 -12.13 -9.39 -23.12
CA PHE A 72 -11.22 -8.48 -22.44
C PHE A 72 -11.05 -8.84 -20.94
N PRO A 73 -10.05 -9.65 -20.56
CA PRO A 73 -9.90 -10.18 -19.20
C PRO A 73 -9.60 -9.14 -18.11
N PHE A 74 -9.36 -7.89 -18.49
CA PHE A 74 -9.07 -6.77 -17.57
C PHE A 74 -10.14 -5.68 -17.63
N LEU A 75 -11.27 -5.91 -18.31
CA LEU A 75 -12.27 -4.87 -18.54
C LEU A 75 -12.79 -4.29 -17.23
N GLU A 76 -13.14 -5.12 -16.25
CA GLU A 76 -13.59 -4.70 -14.93
C GLU A 76 -12.49 -3.94 -14.19
N TYR A 77 -11.24 -4.36 -14.31
CA TYR A 77 -10.12 -3.63 -13.74
C TYR A 77 -10.02 -2.21 -14.34
N ARG A 78 -10.26 -2.05 -15.64
CA ARG A 78 -10.29 -0.73 -16.28
C ARG A 78 -11.46 0.14 -15.83
N TYR A 79 -12.64 -0.44 -15.64
CA TYR A 79 -13.74 0.29 -15.01
C TYR A 79 -13.39 0.72 -13.58
N ALA A 80 -12.70 -0.12 -12.81
CA ALA A 80 -12.28 0.24 -11.45
C ALA A 80 -11.38 1.50 -11.44
N LYS A 81 -10.37 1.55 -12.33
CA LYS A 81 -9.46 2.72 -12.45
C LYS A 81 -10.19 4.04 -12.76
N LEU A 82 -11.38 4.01 -13.39
CA LEU A 82 -12.15 5.24 -13.64
C LEU A 82 -12.68 5.88 -12.36
N PHE A 83 -12.85 5.12 -11.29
CA PHE A 83 -13.56 5.55 -10.09
C PHE A 83 -12.69 5.61 -8.83
N GLU A 84 -11.47 5.06 -8.84
CA GLU A 84 -10.58 4.98 -7.66
C GLU A 84 -10.12 6.35 -7.12
N ASP A 85 -10.02 7.35 -7.99
CA ASP A 85 -9.63 8.73 -7.66
C ASP A 85 -10.84 9.64 -7.35
N SER A 86 -12.04 9.06 -7.25
CA SER A 86 -13.25 9.85 -7.02
C SER A 86 -13.33 10.39 -5.59
N LYS A 87 -13.93 11.57 -5.45
CA LYS A 87 -14.36 12.12 -4.14
C LYS A 87 -15.78 11.65 -3.76
N ASN A 88 -16.47 10.92 -4.63
CA ASN A 88 -17.82 10.43 -4.40
C ASN A 88 -17.78 8.99 -3.84
N GLN A 89 -18.39 8.79 -2.67
CA GLN A 89 -18.40 7.48 -1.99
C GLN A 89 -19.08 6.36 -2.79
N GLU A 90 -20.12 6.66 -3.58
CA GLU A 90 -20.76 5.65 -4.44
C GLU A 90 -19.86 5.26 -5.61
N GLU A 91 -19.09 6.20 -6.17
CA GLU A 91 -18.08 5.87 -7.18
C GLU A 91 -16.95 5.02 -6.58
N LEU A 92 -16.45 5.34 -5.38
CA LEU A 92 -15.43 4.53 -4.70
C LEU A 92 -15.92 3.11 -4.38
N LYS A 93 -17.19 2.96 -3.97
CA LYS A 93 -17.83 1.64 -3.82
C LYS A 93 -17.88 0.89 -5.15
N LYS A 94 -18.20 1.56 -6.26
CA LYS A 94 -18.13 0.96 -7.59
C LYS A 94 -16.70 0.51 -7.93
N ALA A 95 -15.69 1.34 -7.65
CA ALA A 95 -14.29 0.98 -7.85
C ALA A 95 -13.92 -0.32 -7.13
N TYR A 96 -14.30 -0.42 -5.85
CA TYR A 96 -14.10 -1.63 -5.05
C TYR A 96 -14.75 -2.87 -5.69
N LEU A 97 -16.03 -2.77 -6.08
CA LEU A 97 -16.77 -3.88 -6.68
C LEU A 97 -16.16 -4.31 -8.01
N TYR A 98 -15.75 -3.35 -8.85
CA TYR A 98 -15.08 -3.63 -10.11
C TYR A 98 -13.71 -4.29 -9.90
N HIS A 99 -12.90 -3.84 -8.94
CA HIS A 99 -11.64 -4.51 -8.60
C HIS A 99 -11.86 -5.95 -8.12
N ALA A 100 -12.84 -6.16 -7.24
CA ALA A 100 -13.16 -7.48 -6.71
C ALA A 100 -13.60 -8.44 -7.83
N GLU A 101 -14.42 -7.96 -8.76
CA GLU A 101 -14.85 -8.75 -9.91
C GLU A 101 -13.70 -9.02 -10.88
N ALA A 102 -12.83 -8.04 -11.11
CA ALA A 102 -11.65 -8.21 -11.95
C ALA A 102 -10.72 -9.31 -11.41
N LEU A 103 -10.48 -9.33 -10.09
CA LEU A 103 -9.65 -10.36 -9.45
C LEU A 103 -10.23 -11.77 -9.61
N LYS A 104 -11.56 -11.92 -9.58
CA LYS A 104 -12.22 -13.20 -9.83
C LYS A 104 -12.07 -13.67 -11.28
N LYS A 105 -12.14 -12.75 -12.24
CA LYS A 105 -12.02 -13.06 -13.68
C LYS A 105 -10.59 -13.31 -14.12
N ASN A 106 -9.65 -12.61 -13.50
CA ASN A 106 -8.24 -12.69 -13.82
C ASN A 106 -7.36 -12.77 -12.56
N THR A 107 -6.92 -13.99 -12.26
CA THR A 107 -6.11 -14.25 -11.07
C THR A 107 -4.69 -13.66 -11.15
N VAL A 108 -4.22 -13.25 -12.34
CA VAL A 108 -2.92 -12.56 -12.49
C VAL A 108 -2.91 -11.21 -11.78
N LEU A 109 -4.07 -10.57 -11.62
CA LEU A 109 -4.20 -9.32 -10.85
C LEU A 109 -3.84 -9.48 -9.36
N GLY A 110 -3.67 -10.71 -8.87
CA GLY A 110 -3.23 -10.98 -7.51
C GLY A 110 -1.80 -10.51 -7.20
N ASP A 111 -0.95 -10.40 -8.22
CA ASP A 111 0.45 -10.04 -8.05
C ASP A 111 1.05 -9.51 -9.36
N LEU A 112 0.70 -8.27 -9.73
CA LEU A 112 1.24 -7.65 -10.94
C LEU A 112 2.73 -7.29 -10.80
N ALA A 113 3.18 -6.97 -9.59
CA ALA A 113 4.55 -6.55 -9.31
C ALA A 113 5.57 -7.68 -9.55
N LEU A 114 5.28 -8.91 -9.10
CA LEU A 114 6.21 -10.04 -9.25
C LEU A 114 5.71 -11.09 -10.26
N GLY A 115 4.41 -11.19 -10.50
CA GLY A 115 3.82 -12.21 -11.37
C GLY A 115 3.79 -13.62 -10.77
N VAL A 116 4.14 -13.79 -9.50
CA VAL A 116 4.34 -15.08 -8.84
C VAL A 116 3.05 -15.59 -8.20
N TYR A 117 2.37 -14.73 -7.43
CA TYR A 117 1.23 -15.14 -6.61
C TYR A 117 -0.11 -14.85 -7.29
N LYS A 118 -0.81 -15.89 -7.75
CA LYS A 118 -2.16 -15.73 -8.30
C LYS A 118 -3.16 -15.42 -7.19
N PHE A 119 -4.18 -14.62 -7.52
CA PHE A 119 -5.31 -14.37 -6.63
C PHE A 119 -6.09 -15.67 -6.39
N ASP A 120 -6.23 -16.03 -5.12
CA ASP A 120 -6.94 -17.24 -4.65
C ASP A 120 -8.11 -16.92 -3.72
N ASN A 121 -8.35 -15.62 -3.45
CA ASN A 121 -9.37 -15.13 -2.53
C ASN A 121 -9.23 -15.64 -1.08
N PHE A 122 -8.06 -16.17 -0.70
CA PHE A 122 -7.82 -16.74 0.62
C PHE A 122 -6.74 -15.96 1.38
N TYR A 123 -7.15 -14.83 1.96
CA TYR A 123 -6.27 -13.94 2.71
C TYR A 123 -6.71 -13.87 4.18
N PRO A 124 -5.89 -14.33 5.14
CA PRO A 124 -6.23 -14.29 6.57
C PRO A 124 -6.46 -12.87 7.08
N HIS A 125 -7.68 -12.59 7.53
CA HIS A 125 -8.08 -11.29 8.05
C HIS A 125 -9.08 -11.45 9.20
N GLU A 126 -9.19 -10.43 10.03
CA GLU A 126 -10.22 -10.35 11.07
C GLU A 126 -11.24 -9.26 10.74
N THR A 127 -12.39 -9.32 11.42
CA THR A 127 -13.39 -8.24 11.32
C THR A 127 -12.91 -7.06 12.15
N PHE A 128 -12.76 -5.90 11.51
CA PHE A 128 -12.34 -4.66 12.15
C PHE A 128 -13.04 -3.45 11.52
N GLY A 129 -13.40 -2.46 12.35
CA GLY A 129 -14.05 -1.23 11.93
C GLY A 129 -15.49 -1.40 11.44
N ASN A 130 -16.01 -0.41 10.70
CA ASN A 130 -17.36 -0.39 10.17
C ASN A 130 -17.36 -0.25 8.64
N LYS A 131 -18.09 -1.13 7.93
CA LYS A 131 -18.19 -1.11 6.46
C LYS A 131 -18.82 0.17 5.88
N ASN A 132 -19.50 0.94 6.72
CA ASN A 132 -20.09 2.24 6.36
C ASN A 132 -19.15 3.43 6.59
N ASP A 133 -17.95 3.20 7.17
CA ASP A 133 -16.95 4.25 7.31
C ASP A 133 -16.49 4.75 5.93
N GLU A 134 -16.15 6.03 5.87
CA GLU A 134 -15.76 6.74 4.64
C GLU A 134 -14.59 6.03 3.97
N ILE A 135 -14.74 5.69 2.69
CA ILE A 135 -13.64 5.19 1.86
C ILE A 135 -12.78 6.39 1.48
N VAL A 136 -11.48 6.33 1.80
CA VAL A 136 -10.52 7.38 1.44
C VAL A 136 -9.55 6.95 0.34
N TRP A 137 -9.40 5.64 0.17
CA TRP A 137 -8.59 5.06 -0.88
C TRP A 137 -9.11 3.65 -1.17
N VAL A 138 -9.09 3.24 -2.43
CA VAL A 138 -9.39 1.88 -2.87
C VAL A 138 -8.51 1.58 -4.05
N GLY A 139 -7.95 0.37 -4.11
CA GLY A 139 -7.08 0.00 -5.20
C GLY A 139 -6.49 -1.38 -5.07
N ASN A 140 -5.79 -1.79 -6.12
CA ASN A 140 -5.03 -3.01 -6.14
C ASN A 140 -3.56 -2.72 -5.80
N ILE A 141 -3.11 -3.13 -4.61
CA ILE A 141 -1.72 -2.91 -4.20
C ILE A 141 -0.72 -3.65 -5.09
N SER A 142 -1.17 -4.68 -5.80
CA SER A 142 -0.33 -5.50 -6.66
C SER A 142 0.33 -4.70 -7.79
N GLU A 143 -0.23 -3.52 -8.11
CA GLU A 143 0.30 -2.57 -9.10
C GLU A 143 1.67 -2.00 -8.74
N LYS A 144 2.00 -1.90 -7.44
CA LYS A 144 3.25 -1.30 -6.96
C LYS A 144 4.01 -2.16 -5.95
N HIS A 145 3.34 -3.14 -5.36
CA HIS A 145 3.91 -4.02 -4.35
C HIS A 145 3.38 -5.44 -4.57
N SER A 146 3.94 -6.44 -3.91
CA SER A 146 3.31 -7.75 -3.80
C SER A 146 2.77 -7.99 -2.39
N GLY A 147 1.61 -8.62 -2.27
CA GLY A 147 1.11 -9.18 -1.01
C GLY A 147 1.68 -10.56 -0.67
N LEU A 148 2.57 -11.09 -1.53
CA LEU A 148 3.27 -12.38 -1.37
C LEU A 148 2.35 -13.59 -1.12
N GLY A 149 1.13 -13.52 -1.66
CA GLY A 149 0.09 -14.54 -1.51
C GLY A 149 -0.45 -14.70 -0.09
N VAL A 150 -0.21 -13.74 0.80
CA VAL A 150 -0.71 -13.78 2.20
C VAL A 150 -1.45 -12.53 2.62
N ILE A 151 -1.20 -11.42 1.93
CA ILE A 151 -1.93 -10.16 2.09
C ILE A 151 -2.78 -9.94 0.85
N SER A 152 -4.04 -9.54 1.06
CA SER A 152 -4.97 -9.25 -0.04
C SER A 152 -4.41 -8.19 -0.98
N PRO A 153 -4.45 -8.41 -2.31
CA PRO A 153 -4.06 -7.43 -3.31
C PRO A 153 -5.08 -6.29 -3.41
N LEU A 154 -6.37 -6.55 -3.21
CA LEU A 154 -7.39 -5.50 -3.13
C LEU A 154 -7.45 -4.94 -1.71
N ARG A 155 -7.42 -3.62 -1.62
CA ARG A 155 -7.53 -2.89 -0.37
C ARG A 155 -8.47 -1.70 -0.47
N VAL A 156 -9.02 -1.38 0.68
CA VAL A 156 -9.78 -0.16 0.94
C VAL A 156 -9.21 0.46 2.21
N TRP A 157 -8.78 1.70 2.16
CA TRP A 157 -8.54 2.48 3.36
C TRP A 157 -9.81 3.22 3.74
N ARG A 158 -10.22 3.03 4.99
CA ARG A 158 -11.38 3.66 5.57
C ARG A 158 -10.98 4.63 6.64
N LYS A 159 -11.78 5.68 6.80
CA LYS A 159 -11.62 6.69 7.83
C LYS A 159 -12.71 6.52 8.87
N ALA A 160 -12.31 6.09 10.05
CA ALA A 160 -13.16 6.12 11.24
C ALA A 160 -13.05 7.51 11.93
N SER A 161 -13.84 7.72 12.98
CA SER A 161 -13.81 8.96 13.78
C SER A 161 -12.44 9.26 14.41
N ARG A 162 -11.67 8.21 14.70
CA ARG A 162 -10.30 8.18 15.20
C ARG A 162 -9.60 7.21 14.27
N TYR A 163 -8.41 7.42 13.75
CA TYR A 163 -7.68 6.51 12.83
C TYR A 163 -8.30 6.23 11.46
N TYR A 164 -7.41 5.95 10.53
CA TYR A 164 -7.71 5.28 9.28
C TYR A 164 -7.26 3.83 9.39
N TYR A 165 -7.98 2.92 8.75
CA TYR A 165 -7.65 1.50 8.78
C TYR A 165 -7.88 0.83 7.43
N VAL A 166 -7.19 -0.29 7.21
CA VAL A 166 -7.31 -1.08 5.98
C VAL A 166 -8.41 -2.13 6.08
N GLU A 167 -9.16 -2.33 5.00
CA GLU A 167 -10.03 -3.48 4.77
C GLU A 167 -9.56 -4.21 3.49
N PRO A 168 -9.37 -5.55 3.51
CA PRO A 168 -9.50 -6.44 4.67
C PRO A 168 -8.39 -6.19 5.70
N PHE A 169 -8.74 -6.33 6.98
CA PHE A 169 -7.84 -6.08 8.10
C PHE A 169 -7.05 -7.35 8.44
N HIS A 170 -5.83 -7.46 7.91
CA HIS A 170 -5.04 -8.68 8.02
C HIS A 170 -4.59 -8.99 9.47
N ILE A 171 -4.50 -10.28 9.79
CA ILE A 171 -4.08 -10.76 11.12
C ILE A 171 -2.56 -10.68 11.31
N ASP A 172 -2.10 -10.73 12.56
CA ASP A 172 -0.66 -10.67 12.89
C ASP A 172 0.14 -11.81 12.23
N GLU A 173 -0.45 -13.01 12.13
CA GLU A 173 0.16 -14.15 11.46
C GLU A 173 0.44 -13.88 9.97
N ALA A 174 -0.47 -13.17 9.28
CA ALA A 174 -0.26 -12.81 7.89
C ALA A 174 0.89 -11.80 7.72
N ILE A 175 1.04 -10.85 8.66
CA ILE A 175 2.19 -9.92 8.70
C ILE A 175 3.49 -10.70 8.92
N ARG A 176 3.49 -11.66 9.86
CA ARG A 176 4.66 -12.48 10.18
C ARG A 176 5.12 -13.28 8.96
N ILE A 177 4.19 -14.00 8.31
CA ILE A 177 4.52 -14.78 7.10
C ILE A 177 4.96 -13.86 5.97
N TYR A 178 4.32 -12.70 5.81
CA TYR A 178 4.72 -11.71 4.80
C TYR A 178 6.18 -11.27 5.00
N LYS A 179 6.56 -10.92 6.24
CA LYS A 179 7.93 -10.49 6.56
C LYS A 179 8.95 -11.59 6.27
N GLN A 180 8.63 -12.84 6.61
CA GLN A 180 9.47 -14.01 6.30
C GLN A 180 9.65 -14.20 4.79
N ARG A 181 8.56 -14.12 4.00
CA ARG A 181 8.60 -14.29 2.54
C ARG A 181 9.26 -13.11 1.81
N ARG A 182 9.23 -11.91 2.39
CA ARG A 182 9.84 -10.71 1.79
C ARG A 182 11.34 -10.90 1.58
N VAL A 183 12.01 -11.67 2.44
CA VAL A 183 13.43 -12.01 2.34
C VAL A 183 13.67 -12.81 1.06
N GLY A 184 14.11 -12.14 0.00
CA GLY A 184 14.38 -12.75 -1.30
C GLY A 184 13.71 -12.03 -2.48
N TYR A 185 12.78 -11.12 -2.23
CA TYR A 185 12.18 -10.29 -3.27
C TYR A 185 12.66 -8.84 -3.20
N ASN A 186 12.99 -8.27 -4.36
CA ASN A 186 13.34 -6.86 -4.48
C ASN A 186 12.07 -6.00 -4.60
N LEU A 187 11.31 -5.92 -3.51
CA LEU A 187 10.09 -5.12 -3.41
C LEU A 187 10.40 -3.72 -2.84
N PRO A 188 9.61 -2.68 -3.17
CA PRO A 188 9.77 -1.36 -2.58
C PRO A 188 9.70 -1.41 -1.04
N VAL A 189 10.63 -0.73 -0.37
CA VAL A 189 10.65 -0.66 1.10
C VAL A 189 10.48 0.78 1.54
N LEU A 190 9.65 1.00 2.56
CA LEU A 190 9.60 2.25 3.29
C LEU A 190 10.75 2.24 4.29
N GLU A 191 11.84 2.93 3.95
CA GLU A 191 13.06 2.93 4.75
C GLU A 191 13.15 4.18 5.63
N VAL A 192 13.61 3.99 6.86
CA VAL A 192 14.04 5.08 7.74
C VAL A 192 15.54 5.21 7.60
N LYS A 193 16.01 6.39 7.22
CA LYS A 193 17.44 6.60 6.98
C LYS A 193 18.20 6.70 8.29
N ARG A 194 19.48 6.34 8.24
CA ARG A 194 20.38 6.41 9.39
C ARG A 194 20.44 7.82 9.99
N GLU A 195 20.43 8.86 9.16
CA GLU A 195 20.47 10.26 9.59
C GLU A 195 19.21 10.64 10.40
N ASP A 196 18.05 10.13 9.99
CA ASP A 196 16.78 10.35 10.71
C ASP A 196 16.80 9.64 12.08
N ILE A 197 17.39 8.44 12.14
CA ILE A 197 17.56 7.69 13.39
C ILE A 197 18.48 8.45 14.35
N LEU A 198 19.66 8.87 13.89
CA LEU A 198 20.61 9.64 14.68
C LEU A 198 20.01 10.93 15.21
N LYS A 199 19.29 11.67 14.35
CA LYS A 199 18.62 12.92 14.72
C LYS A 199 17.65 12.70 15.87
N VAL A 200 16.80 11.69 15.79
CA VAL A 200 15.78 11.47 16.82
C VAL A 200 16.38 10.87 18.09
N LEU A 201 17.28 9.88 17.96
CA LEU A 201 17.93 9.24 19.11
C LEU A 201 18.83 10.21 19.89
N GLY A 202 19.54 11.11 19.21
CA GLY A 202 20.40 12.10 19.86
C GLY A 202 19.66 13.10 20.75
N GLU A 203 18.33 13.19 20.64
CA GLU A 203 17.49 14.03 21.49
C GLU A 203 16.90 13.27 22.69
N VAL A 204 17.15 11.97 22.82
CA VAL A 204 16.65 11.11 23.90
C VAL A 204 17.75 10.90 24.95
N ASN A 205 17.39 11.01 26.22
CA ASN A 205 18.32 10.77 27.33
C ASN A 205 18.23 9.31 27.80
N ILE A 206 18.75 8.38 26.99
CA ILE A 206 18.82 6.95 27.29
C ILE A 206 20.25 6.43 27.09
N THR A 207 20.62 5.40 27.83
CA THR A 207 21.95 4.76 27.79
C THR A 207 21.94 3.45 27.01
N GLU A 208 20.80 2.79 26.94
CA GLU A 208 20.61 1.50 26.29
C GLU A 208 19.30 1.48 25.49
N ILE A 209 19.23 0.62 24.47
CA ILE A 209 18.08 0.53 23.59
C ILE A 209 17.94 -0.87 22.97
N LYS A 210 16.70 -1.25 22.63
CA LYS A 210 16.42 -2.42 21.79
C LYS A 210 15.56 -2.09 20.59
N VAL A 211 15.65 -2.91 19.57
CA VAL A 211 14.74 -2.86 18.41
C VAL A 211 13.54 -3.77 18.68
N TYR A 212 12.33 -3.27 18.39
CA TYR A 212 11.10 -4.03 18.59
C TYR A 212 10.89 -5.08 17.49
N GLU A 213 11.26 -4.77 16.25
CA GLU A 213 11.14 -5.68 15.11
C GLU A 213 12.21 -6.79 15.12
N GLU A 214 11.84 -7.98 14.68
CA GLU A 214 12.74 -9.14 14.51
C GLU A 214 13.61 -9.08 13.25
N ASP A 215 13.47 -8.04 12.41
CA ASP A 215 14.23 -7.91 11.17
C ASP A 215 15.68 -7.49 11.47
N GLU A 216 16.63 -8.38 11.19
CA GLU A 216 18.07 -8.16 11.43
C GLU A 216 18.59 -6.87 10.79
N LYS A 217 18.02 -6.43 9.65
CA LYS A 217 18.42 -5.18 9.01
C LYS A 217 18.12 -3.96 9.89
N TYR A 218 16.98 -3.96 10.59
CA TYR A 218 16.66 -2.89 11.53
C TYR A 218 17.55 -2.95 12.77
N VAL A 219 17.85 -4.16 13.26
CA VAL A 219 18.77 -4.36 14.38
C VAL A 219 20.16 -3.82 14.05
N GLU A 220 20.73 -4.18 12.90
CA GLU A 220 22.03 -3.68 12.44
C GLU A 220 22.03 -2.15 12.24
N LEU A 221 20.99 -1.62 11.60
CA LEU A 221 20.84 -0.19 11.36
C LEU A 221 20.84 0.61 12.68
N VAL A 222 20.06 0.16 13.67
CA VAL A 222 19.98 0.83 14.97
C VAL A 222 21.27 0.64 15.77
N LYS A 223 21.89 -0.54 15.79
CA LYS A 223 23.20 -0.76 16.42
C LYS A 223 24.26 0.22 15.90
N ASN A 224 24.33 0.36 14.57
CA ASN A 224 25.27 1.27 13.92
C ASN A 224 24.96 2.76 14.18
N ALA A 225 23.69 3.13 14.32
CA ALA A 225 23.30 4.51 14.66
C ALA A 225 23.55 4.82 16.15
N ALA A 226 23.09 3.95 17.05
CA ALA A 226 23.18 4.09 18.49
C ALA A 226 24.63 4.19 18.99
N LEU A 227 25.54 3.37 18.43
CA LEU A 227 26.96 3.38 18.79
C LEU A 227 27.63 4.74 18.58
N GLU A 228 27.27 5.47 17.52
CA GLU A 228 27.87 6.79 17.24
C GLU A 228 27.50 7.86 18.27
N ILE A 229 26.39 7.68 18.98
CA ILE A 229 25.90 8.61 20.01
C ILE A 229 26.05 8.04 21.43
N GLY A 230 26.76 6.93 21.58
CA GLY A 230 27.06 6.32 22.87
C GLY A 230 25.88 5.60 23.55
N ILE A 231 24.88 5.16 22.78
CA ILE A 231 23.78 4.33 23.27
C ILE A 231 24.13 2.86 23.01
N GLU A 232 24.08 2.04 24.04
CA GLU A 232 24.32 0.60 23.95
C GLU A 232 23.09 -0.14 23.42
N TYR A 233 23.31 -1.20 22.64
CA TYR A 233 22.21 -2.08 22.23
C TYR A 233 22.09 -3.24 23.21
N GLU A 234 20.92 -3.41 23.82
CA GLU A 234 20.63 -4.50 24.75
C GLU A 234 19.26 -5.11 24.48
N ASP A 235 19.18 -6.41 24.18
CA ASP A 235 17.90 -7.11 23.91
C ASP A 235 16.90 -7.03 25.08
N LYS A 236 17.41 -6.86 26.30
CA LYS A 236 16.61 -6.74 27.53
C LYS A 236 16.23 -5.32 27.88
N SER A 237 16.66 -4.33 27.11
CA SER A 237 16.44 -2.92 27.43
C SER A 237 14.95 -2.60 27.61
N GLU A 238 14.67 -1.70 28.54
CA GLU A 238 13.33 -1.15 28.75
C GLU A 238 13.02 0.04 27.81
N ASN A 239 14.00 0.45 26.98
CA ASN A 239 13.87 1.48 25.96
C ASN A 239 13.79 0.88 24.57
N ILE A 240 12.84 1.33 23.75
CA ILE A 240 12.60 0.74 22.42
C ILE A 240 12.82 1.70 21.25
N VAL A 241 13.24 1.14 20.12
CA VAL A 241 13.00 1.69 18.78
C VAL A 241 12.05 0.78 18.03
N SER A 242 11.09 1.36 17.36
CA SER A 242 10.25 0.64 16.41
C SER A 242 10.05 1.44 15.13
N PHE A 243 9.99 0.72 14.01
CA PHE A 243 9.80 1.28 12.67
C PHE A 243 8.38 1.15 12.15
N GLU A 244 7.60 0.21 12.71
CA GLU A 244 6.34 -0.21 12.10
C GLU A 244 5.19 -0.29 13.09
N ILE A 245 5.45 -0.34 14.41
CA ILE A 245 4.43 -0.63 15.43
C ILE A 245 3.23 0.32 15.36
N VAL A 246 3.44 1.60 15.08
CA VAL A 246 2.36 2.59 14.99
C VAL A 246 1.50 2.37 13.75
N ASN A 247 2.03 1.77 12.68
CA ASN A 247 1.26 1.44 11.48
C ASN A 247 0.63 0.05 11.53
N ILE A 248 1.20 -0.88 12.32
CA ILE A 248 0.72 -2.27 12.37
C ILE A 248 -0.08 -2.57 13.64
N ALA A 249 0.28 -2.10 14.83
CA ALA A 249 -0.35 -2.57 16.07
C ALA A 249 -1.82 -2.16 16.18
N LYS A 250 -2.68 -3.13 16.51
CA LYS A 250 -4.09 -2.89 16.85
C LYS A 250 -4.20 -2.14 18.18
N GLU A 251 -3.60 -2.70 19.22
CA GLU A 251 -3.54 -2.14 20.56
C GLU A 251 -2.17 -1.51 20.84
N LEU A 252 -1.88 -0.36 20.20
CA LEU A 252 -0.59 0.32 20.35
C LEU A 252 -0.25 0.59 21.82
N GLY A 253 -1.22 1.09 22.60
CA GLY A 253 -1.07 1.35 24.02
C GLY A 253 -0.60 0.12 24.82
N GLU A 254 -1.17 -1.06 24.60
CA GLU A 254 -0.80 -2.29 25.33
C GLU A 254 0.62 -2.77 25.02
N VAL A 255 1.09 -2.52 23.79
CA VAL A 255 2.46 -2.88 23.43
C VAL A 255 3.46 -1.91 24.07
N VAL A 256 3.21 -0.60 23.97
CA VAL A 256 4.16 0.42 24.46
C VAL A 256 4.18 0.54 25.99
N LYS A 257 3.12 0.09 26.69
CA LYS A 257 3.07 -0.01 28.18
C LYS A 257 4.19 -0.85 28.80
N LYS A 258 4.83 -1.71 28.01
CA LYS A 258 5.90 -2.62 28.46
C LYS A 258 7.28 -1.94 28.51
N PHE A 259 7.37 -0.68 28.10
CA PHE A 259 8.61 0.06 27.97
C PHE A 259 8.56 1.35 28.79
N GLU A 260 9.71 1.77 29.30
CA GLU A 260 9.85 3.01 30.06
C GLU A 260 9.93 4.23 29.13
N SER A 261 10.65 4.08 28.02
CA SER A 261 10.78 5.10 26.99
C SER A 261 10.97 4.50 25.60
N GLY A 262 10.95 5.34 24.57
CA GLY A 262 11.33 4.88 23.24
C GLY A 262 11.06 5.85 22.11
N VAL A 263 11.49 5.42 20.93
CA VAL A 263 11.33 6.11 19.65
C VAL A 263 10.50 5.25 18.71
N LEU A 264 9.36 5.77 18.27
CA LEU A 264 8.49 5.10 17.32
C LEU A 264 8.48 5.87 16.00
N PHE A 265 9.07 5.31 14.96
CA PHE A 265 8.93 5.78 13.59
C PHE A 265 7.65 5.23 12.98
N TYR A 266 7.04 6.02 12.10
CA TYR A 266 5.82 5.65 11.41
C TYR A 266 5.57 6.48 10.17
N PHE A 267 4.78 5.92 9.26
CA PHE A 267 4.51 6.52 7.96
C PHE A 267 3.07 6.98 7.86
N VAL A 268 2.88 8.12 7.20
CA VAL A 268 1.60 8.74 6.88
C VAL A 268 1.62 9.07 5.38
N PRO A 269 0.60 8.69 4.60
CA PRO A 269 0.54 9.01 3.18
C PRO A 269 0.28 10.50 2.96
N ASP A 270 0.68 11.01 1.80
CA ASP A 270 0.08 12.20 1.23
C ASP A 270 -1.36 11.88 0.80
N PHE A 271 -2.32 12.45 1.53
CA PHE A 271 -3.75 12.29 1.27
C PHE A 271 -4.22 12.92 -0.05
N ASN A 272 -3.41 13.77 -0.68
CA ASN A 272 -3.70 14.33 -2.00
C ASN A 272 -3.08 13.50 -3.13
N ASN A 273 -2.27 12.50 -2.81
CA ASN A 273 -1.60 11.64 -3.77
C ASN A 273 -2.08 10.20 -3.61
N HIS A 274 -3.06 9.81 -4.44
CA HIS A 274 -3.53 8.43 -4.49
C HIS A 274 -2.41 7.45 -4.86
N ASP A 275 -1.39 7.93 -5.58
CA ASP A 275 -0.25 7.16 -6.03
C ASP A 275 0.88 7.01 -4.97
N ASP A 276 0.72 7.56 -3.76
CA ASP A 276 1.69 7.44 -2.67
C ASP A 276 1.88 5.96 -2.26
N ILE A 277 3.14 5.51 -2.21
CA ILE A 277 3.54 4.12 -1.87
C ILE A 277 3.04 3.67 -0.48
N VAL A 278 2.81 4.59 0.46
CA VAL A 278 2.28 4.26 1.79
C VAL A 278 0.91 3.59 1.71
N TRP A 279 0.06 3.98 0.74
CA TRP A 279 -1.24 3.33 0.52
C TRP A 279 -1.11 1.86 0.12
N TYR A 280 -0.03 1.54 -0.60
CA TYR A 280 0.24 0.24 -1.18
C TYR A 280 1.01 -0.69 -0.23
N TYR A 281 1.49 -0.18 0.91
CA TYR A 281 2.42 -0.93 1.76
C TYR A 281 1.74 -2.12 2.48
N PRO A 282 2.13 -3.39 2.21
CA PRO A 282 1.29 -4.55 2.56
C PRO A 282 1.09 -4.82 4.05
N ILE A 283 1.97 -4.40 4.94
CA ILE A 283 1.79 -4.73 6.37
C ILE A 283 1.02 -3.67 7.14
N PHE A 284 0.82 -2.48 6.57
CA PHE A 284 0.15 -1.40 7.27
C PHE A 284 -1.33 -1.68 7.46
N ARG A 285 -1.78 -1.50 8.70
CA ARG A 285 -3.17 -1.65 9.13
C ARG A 285 -3.81 -0.34 9.50
N PHE A 286 -3.00 0.62 9.93
CA PHE A 286 -3.43 1.91 10.43
C PHE A 286 -2.61 3.05 9.87
N ILE A 287 -3.30 4.16 9.60
CA ILE A 287 -2.69 5.49 9.57
C ILE A 287 -3.24 6.27 10.75
N ARG A 288 -2.34 6.73 11.62
CA ARG A 288 -2.68 7.47 12.84
C ARG A 288 -2.21 8.92 12.71
N THR A 289 -3.06 9.84 13.12
CA THR A 289 -2.67 11.25 13.27
C THR A 289 -1.78 11.42 14.50
N ARG A 290 -1.03 12.54 14.54
CA ARG A 290 -0.23 12.93 15.71
C ARG A 290 -1.01 12.80 17.03
N ASN A 291 -2.21 13.38 17.10
CA ASN A 291 -3.03 13.39 18.31
C ASN A 291 -3.44 11.97 18.74
N GLN A 292 -3.73 11.08 17.78
CA GLN A 292 -4.09 9.70 18.09
C GLN A 292 -2.91 8.90 18.65
N VAL A 293 -1.72 9.12 18.10
CA VAL A 293 -0.50 8.51 18.66
C VAL A 293 -0.25 9.05 20.06
N GLU A 294 -0.40 10.35 20.27
CA GLU A 294 -0.26 10.97 21.59
C GLU A 294 -1.26 10.41 22.60
N ASP A 295 -2.53 10.27 22.24
CA ASP A 295 -3.58 9.71 23.10
C ASP A 295 -3.27 8.27 23.53
N GLU A 296 -2.80 7.42 22.60
CA GLU A 296 -2.42 6.03 22.90
C GLU A 296 -1.21 5.97 23.84
N LEU A 297 -0.20 6.82 23.62
CA LEU A 297 0.97 6.92 24.50
C LEU A 297 0.60 7.43 25.90
N ARG A 298 -0.29 8.43 26.01
CA ARG A 298 -0.76 8.94 27.30
C ARG A 298 -1.54 7.88 28.07
N LYS A 299 -2.42 7.12 27.41
CA LYS A 299 -3.11 5.97 28.02
C LYS A 299 -2.14 4.87 28.47
N ALA A 300 -0.99 4.75 27.81
CA ALA A 300 0.09 3.86 28.20
C ALA A 300 0.93 4.38 29.39
N GLY A 301 0.68 5.61 29.85
CA GLY A 301 1.37 6.22 30.99
C GLY A 301 2.55 7.10 30.59
N ALA A 302 2.74 7.43 29.31
CA ALA A 302 3.77 8.37 28.89
C ALA A 302 3.46 9.79 29.41
N LYS A 303 4.45 10.41 30.07
CA LYS A 303 4.37 11.77 30.61
C LYS A 303 4.95 12.79 29.65
N LYS A 304 6.05 12.47 28.98
CA LYS A 304 6.68 13.33 27.98
C LYS A 304 6.54 12.71 26.61
N ILE A 305 6.09 13.50 25.64
CA ILE A 305 5.89 13.07 24.26
C ILE A 305 6.43 14.18 23.35
N ARG A 306 7.31 13.83 22.42
CA ARG A 306 7.88 14.74 21.42
C ARG A 306 7.69 14.17 20.03
N HIS A 307 7.14 14.94 19.11
CA HIS A 307 6.86 14.52 17.74
C HIS A 307 7.82 15.16 16.75
N TYR A 308 8.21 14.40 15.73
CA TYR A 308 9.10 14.82 14.66
C TYR A 308 8.44 14.58 13.30
N VAL A 309 8.61 15.55 12.41
CA VAL A 309 8.35 15.41 10.98
C VAL A 309 9.71 15.31 10.31
N LEU A 310 10.02 14.16 9.72
CA LEU A 310 11.35 13.85 9.20
C LEU A 310 11.42 14.10 7.69
N ASN A 311 10.39 13.66 6.97
CA ASN A 311 10.18 13.99 5.56
C ASN A 311 8.67 14.06 5.26
N GLU A 312 8.27 14.03 3.99
CA GLU A 312 6.87 14.12 3.56
C GLU A 312 5.98 13.06 4.23
N SER A 313 6.41 11.79 4.26
CA SER A 313 5.61 10.67 4.77
C SER A 313 6.08 10.14 6.13
N LEU A 314 7.36 10.28 6.46
CA LEU A 314 7.96 9.75 7.68
C LEU A 314 7.77 10.69 8.88
N ARG A 315 7.35 10.10 9.99
CA ARG A 315 7.19 10.74 11.29
C ARG A 315 7.94 9.93 12.34
N ALA A 316 8.27 10.58 13.45
CA ALA A 316 8.70 9.89 14.65
C ALA A 316 8.03 10.49 15.89
N VAL A 317 7.93 9.68 16.94
CA VAL A 317 7.55 10.14 18.27
C VAL A 317 8.49 9.54 19.31
N VAL A 318 8.96 10.38 20.21
CA VAL A 318 9.69 9.99 21.42
C VAL A 318 8.72 10.03 22.59
N PHE A 319 8.72 9.00 23.43
CA PHE A 319 7.92 8.95 24.64
C PHE A 319 8.76 8.57 25.86
N GLU A 320 8.42 9.10 27.04
CA GLU A 320 9.02 8.78 28.34
C GLU A 320 7.93 8.74 29.42
N ARG A 321 7.98 7.77 30.33
CA ARG A 321 7.00 7.57 31.42
C ARG A 321 7.31 8.28 32.73
#